data_AF-A0AA40ISF7-F1
#
_entry.id   AF-A0AA40ISF7-F1
#
_cell.length_a   1.000
_cell.length_b   1.000
_cell.length_c   1.000
_cell.angle_alpha   90.00
_cell.angle_beta   90.00
_cell.angle_gamma   90.00
#
_symmetry.space_group_name_H-M   'P 1'
#
loop_
_entity.id
_entity.type
_entity.pdbx_description
1 polymer ?
#
loop_
_entity_poly.entity_id
_entity_poly.type
_entity_poly.pdbx_seq_one_letter_code
_entity_poly.pdbx_strand_id
1 'polypeptide(L)'
;MKLKKASLIILFVCLFCCVIYLVYYKSYTNVIATSIGEKRFINKDIVEVIPKDMELKAPIYPKRAKYIMYCNLDGDKEKEVIMTFRKKDNKNIGGIIILKRYGDTWKEILKEFGKNKIIYEVTFADIDGDNTDELLVGYSTGILEKNKLNIYKYDEKKQILNLIGDYEYSKLDIKTIINKNDNSETKKIALWKKIDEDIYIVNLLKYHNNNLIEAKEEYPNYFPRVVDYYRGKLRNKENKNSATMWYYFIDAQVKSNKYKEALNSIYEVKKIKPKGYENKKDMFNELEKYIVESFQ
;
A
#
# COMPACT_ATOMS: atom_id res chain seq x y z
N MET A 1 -39.72 41.50 -14.30
CA MET A 1 -38.56 40.61 -14.60
C MET A 1 -37.94 39.90 -13.39
N LYS A 2 -38.20 40.33 -12.13
CA LYS A 2 -37.62 39.70 -10.91
C LYS A 2 -38.30 38.39 -10.46
N LEU A 3 -39.62 38.21 -10.67
CA LEU A 3 -40.34 36.99 -10.24
C LEU A 3 -39.91 35.71 -10.98
N LYS A 4 -39.55 35.78 -12.28
CA LYS A 4 -39.15 34.59 -13.05
C LYS A 4 -37.79 34.01 -12.62
N LYS A 5 -36.88 34.84 -12.10
CA LYS A 5 -35.57 34.38 -11.60
C LYS A 5 -35.69 33.64 -10.26
N ALA A 6 -36.57 34.09 -9.37
CA ALA A 6 -36.83 33.41 -8.10
C ALA A 6 -37.45 32.01 -8.31
N SER A 7 -38.39 31.89 -9.25
CA SER A 7 -39.01 30.60 -9.60
C SER A 7 -38.01 29.60 -10.21
N LEU A 8 -37.04 30.08 -10.99
CA LEU A 8 -36.00 29.23 -11.59
C LEU A 8 -35.00 28.72 -10.55
N ILE A 9 -34.65 29.55 -9.57
CA ILE A 9 -33.76 29.18 -8.46
C ILE A 9 -34.43 28.12 -7.57
N ILE A 10 -35.72 28.26 -7.26
CA ILE A 10 -36.46 27.27 -6.47
C ILE A 10 -36.53 25.93 -7.20
N LEU A 11 -36.77 25.92 -8.51
CA LEU A 11 -36.80 24.69 -9.30
C LEU A 11 -35.43 23.98 -9.31
N PHE A 12 -34.34 24.75 -9.38
CA PHE A 12 -32.96 24.21 -9.37
C PHE A 12 -32.60 23.62 -8.00
N VAL A 13 -33.03 24.25 -6.91
CA VAL A 13 -32.83 23.74 -5.54
C VAL A 13 -33.61 22.44 -5.34
N CYS A 14 -34.86 22.36 -5.81
CA CYS A 14 -35.65 21.13 -5.73
C CYS A 14 -35.02 19.96 -6.53
N LEU A 15 -34.53 20.22 -7.74
CA LEU A 15 -33.81 19.23 -8.55
C LEU A 15 -32.52 18.78 -7.86
N PHE A 16 -31.75 19.70 -7.29
CA PHE A 16 -30.52 19.38 -6.58
C PHE A 16 -30.78 18.55 -5.31
N CYS A 17 -31.82 18.88 -4.53
CA CYS A 17 -32.25 18.07 -3.39
C CYS A 17 -32.72 16.67 -3.81
N CYS A 18 -33.44 16.54 -4.93
CA CYS A 18 -33.85 15.24 -5.47
C CYS A 18 -32.64 14.38 -5.88
N VAL A 19 -31.64 14.97 -6.54
CA VAL A 19 -30.42 14.24 -6.93
C VAL A 19 -29.63 13.79 -5.70
N ILE A 20 -29.49 14.64 -4.68
CA ILE A 20 -28.84 14.26 -3.42
C ILE A 20 -29.59 13.13 -2.72
N TYR A 21 -30.92 13.20 -2.67
CA TYR A 21 -31.75 12.15 -2.08
C TYR A 21 -31.61 10.83 -2.83
N LEU A 22 -31.60 10.84 -4.18
CA LEU A 22 -31.40 9.66 -4.99
C LEU A 22 -29.98 9.06 -4.83
N VAL A 23 -28.95 9.89 -4.76
CA VAL A 23 -27.57 9.45 -4.49
C VAL A 23 -27.46 8.84 -3.10
N TYR A 24 -28.04 9.49 -2.08
CA TYR A 24 -28.06 8.99 -0.71
C TYR A 24 -28.82 7.67 -0.60
N TYR A 25 -29.98 7.56 -1.24
CA TYR A 25 -30.78 6.34 -1.28
C TYR A 25 -30.02 5.20 -1.96
N LYS A 26 -29.37 5.45 -3.11
CA LYS A 26 -28.55 4.46 -3.83
C LYS A 26 -27.34 4.00 -3.01
N SER A 27 -26.66 4.93 -2.31
CA SER A 27 -25.59 4.59 -1.38
C SER A 27 -26.09 3.76 -0.20
N TYR A 28 -27.26 4.08 0.36
CA TYR A 28 -27.87 3.33 1.46
C TYR A 28 -28.30 1.93 1.04
N THR A 29 -28.93 1.78 -0.13
CA THR A 29 -29.27 0.46 -0.69
C THR A 29 -28.03 -0.36 -1.02
N ASN A 30 -26.95 0.26 -1.50
CA ASN A 30 -25.68 -0.43 -1.71
C ASN A 30 -25.08 -0.90 -0.38
N VAL A 31 -25.07 -0.07 0.67
CA VAL A 31 -24.61 -0.46 2.01
C VAL A 31 -25.43 -1.63 2.56
N ILE A 32 -26.76 -1.59 2.40
CA ILE A 32 -27.64 -2.68 2.82
C ILE A 32 -27.40 -3.95 1.99
N ALA A 33 -27.32 -3.86 0.66
CA ALA A 33 -27.01 -4.99 -0.21
C ALA A 33 -25.64 -5.60 0.10
N THR A 34 -24.65 -4.77 0.46
CA THR A 34 -23.33 -5.22 0.91
C THR A 34 -23.44 -5.92 2.28
N SER A 35 -24.26 -5.40 3.20
CA SER A 35 -24.45 -5.99 4.54
C SER A 35 -25.29 -7.29 4.53
N ILE A 36 -26.27 -7.40 3.64
CA ILE A 36 -27.13 -8.59 3.48
C ILE A 36 -26.40 -9.66 2.65
N GLY A 37 -25.59 -9.25 1.67
CA GLY A 37 -24.72 -10.15 0.90
C GLY A 37 -23.55 -10.73 1.69
N GLU A 38 -23.20 -10.15 2.85
CA GLU A 38 -22.11 -10.62 3.71
C GLU A 38 -22.51 -11.68 4.76
N LYS A 39 -23.79 -12.03 4.88
CA LYS A 39 -24.19 -13.30 5.52
C LYS A 39 -24.04 -14.47 4.54
N ARG A 40 -22.87 -14.60 3.90
CA ARG A 40 -22.47 -15.88 3.33
C ARG A 40 -22.22 -16.80 4.51
N PHE A 41 -23.02 -17.86 4.64
CA PHE A 41 -22.71 -18.97 5.53
C PHE A 41 -21.25 -19.33 5.31
N ILE A 42 -20.40 -19.09 6.32
CA ILE A 42 -19.03 -19.61 6.29
C ILE A 42 -19.21 -21.12 6.20
N ASN A 43 -18.90 -21.71 5.04
CA ASN A 43 -19.07 -23.14 4.87
C ASN A 43 -18.21 -23.84 5.94
N LYS A 44 -18.83 -24.72 6.71
CA LYS A 44 -18.17 -25.47 7.79
C LYS A 44 -16.90 -26.16 7.27
N ASP A 45 -16.96 -26.66 6.02
CA ASP A 45 -15.85 -27.30 5.33
C ASP A 45 -14.61 -26.41 5.21
N ILE A 46 -14.79 -25.09 5.07
CA ILE A 46 -13.69 -24.13 4.94
C ILE A 46 -12.98 -23.92 6.28
N VAL A 47 -13.74 -23.84 7.38
CA VAL A 47 -13.18 -23.63 8.72
C VAL A 47 -12.47 -24.88 9.24
N GLU A 48 -12.93 -26.07 8.84
CA GLU A 48 -12.30 -27.34 9.24
C GLU A 48 -10.87 -27.51 8.70
N VAL A 49 -10.46 -26.74 7.68
CA VAL A 49 -9.07 -26.75 7.17
C VAL A 49 -8.08 -26.08 8.14
N ILE A 50 -8.58 -25.26 9.07
CA ILE A 50 -7.74 -24.60 10.07
C ILE A 50 -7.27 -25.63 11.12
N PRO A 51 -5.98 -25.67 11.49
CA PRO A 51 -5.50 -26.60 12.51
C PRO A 51 -6.25 -26.44 13.84
N LYS A 52 -6.57 -27.55 14.53
CA LYS A 52 -7.44 -27.57 15.73
C LYS A 52 -6.96 -26.67 16.88
N ASP A 53 -5.65 -26.48 17.02
CA ASP A 53 -5.01 -25.63 18.04
C ASP A 53 -4.94 -24.15 17.65
N MET A 54 -5.47 -23.78 16.48
CA MET A 54 -5.53 -22.42 15.98
C MET A 54 -6.93 -21.81 16.11
N GLU A 55 -6.97 -20.49 16.17
CA GLU A 55 -8.18 -19.67 16.11
C GLU A 55 -8.07 -18.69 14.94
N LEU A 56 -9.20 -18.38 14.29
CA LEU A 56 -9.26 -17.30 13.31
C LEU A 56 -8.87 -15.99 13.97
N LYS A 57 -7.97 -15.24 13.34
CA LYS A 57 -7.46 -13.99 13.88
C LYS A 57 -7.19 -13.00 12.77
N ALA A 58 -7.78 -11.82 12.89
CA ALA A 58 -7.62 -10.75 11.91
C ALA A 58 -6.17 -10.23 11.88
N PRO A 59 -5.69 -9.74 10.71
CA PRO A 59 -4.45 -8.97 10.63
C PRO A 59 -4.40 -7.82 11.65
N ILE A 60 -3.19 -7.42 12.04
CA ILE A 60 -2.97 -6.31 12.98
C ILE A 60 -3.41 -4.96 12.37
N TYR A 61 -3.24 -4.79 11.07
CA TYR A 61 -3.53 -3.61 10.29
C TYR A 61 -4.31 -3.99 9.01
N PRO A 62 -5.32 -3.20 8.60
CA PRO A 62 -5.93 -2.11 9.38
C PRO A 62 -6.72 -2.63 10.59
N LYS A 63 -7.03 -1.76 11.56
CA LYS A 63 -7.71 -2.13 12.83
C LYS A 63 -9.04 -2.90 12.68
N ARG A 64 -9.68 -2.82 11.51
CA ARG A 64 -10.96 -3.48 11.19
C ARG A 64 -10.81 -4.52 10.07
N ALA A 65 -9.61 -5.07 9.89
CA ALA A 65 -9.38 -6.14 8.94
C ALA A 65 -10.26 -7.37 9.29
N LYS A 66 -10.68 -8.10 8.26
CA LYS A 66 -11.39 -9.36 8.41
C LYS A 66 -10.38 -10.51 8.51
N TYR A 67 -10.75 -11.55 9.24
CA TYR A 67 -9.95 -12.79 9.32
C TYR A 67 -10.31 -13.81 8.23
N ILE A 68 -11.44 -13.61 7.53
CA ILE A 68 -11.78 -14.27 6.27
C ILE A 68 -11.99 -13.17 5.22
N MET A 69 -11.30 -13.30 4.10
CA MET A 69 -11.36 -12.39 2.95
C MET A 69 -11.61 -13.20 1.68
N TYR A 70 -12.07 -12.52 0.62
CA TYR A 70 -12.36 -13.13 -0.66
C TYR A 70 -11.80 -12.28 -1.79
N CYS A 71 -10.94 -12.86 -2.62
CA CYS A 71 -10.31 -12.20 -3.76
C CYS A 71 -10.26 -13.18 -4.94
N ASN A 72 -10.39 -12.68 -6.17
CA ASN A 72 -10.20 -13.47 -7.38
C ASN A 72 -8.70 -13.36 -7.74
N LEU A 73 -7.92 -14.36 -7.35
CA LEU A 73 -6.46 -14.38 -7.45
C LEU A 73 -5.95 -15.09 -8.70
N ASP A 74 -6.83 -15.73 -9.46
CA ASP A 74 -6.49 -16.50 -10.64
C ASP A 74 -7.22 -16.05 -11.92
N GLY A 75 -8.16 -15.11 -11.80
CA GLY A 75 -8.88 -14.54 -12.93
C GLY A 75 -10.16 -15.29 -13.33
N ASP A 76 -10.55 -16.38 -12.65
CA ASP A 76 -11.67 -17.24 -13.08
C ASP A 76 -13.07 -16.70 -12.70
N LYS A 77 -13.11 -15.58 -11.96
CA LYS A 77 -14.29 -14.87 -11.43
C LYS A 77 -14.93 -15.53 -10.22
N GLU A 78 -14.60 -16.77 -9.91
CA GLU A 78 -14.80 -17.28 -8.55
C GLU A 78 -13.77 -16.61 -7.62
N LYS A 79 -14.07 -16.57 -6.32
CA LYS A 79 -13.16 -15.93 -5.35
C LYS A 79 -12.54 -16.98 -4.47
N GLU A 80 -11.22 -16.96 -4.38
CA GLU A 80 -10.48 -17.67 -3.35
C GLU A 80 -10.88 -17.18 -1.96
N VAL A 81 -10.80 -18.09 -1.00
CA VAL A 81 -11.01 -17.78 0.42
C VAL A 81 -9.65 -17.62 1.08
N ILE A 82 -9.40 -16.46 1.66
CA ILE A 82 -8.17 -16.15 2.39
C ILE A 82 -8.49 -16.12 3.88
N MET A 83 -7.86 -16.97 4.67
CA MET A 83 -8.06 -17.06 6.11
C MET A 83 -6.78 -16.81 6.87
N THR A 84 -6.85 -15.95 7.88
CA THR A 84 -5.73 -15.67 8.79
C THR A 84 -6.03 -16.23 10.18
N PHE A 85 -5.03 -16.81 10.81
CA PHE A 85 -5.19 -17.52 12.08
C PHE A 85 -3.96 -17.40 12.97
N ARG A 86 -4.15 -17.75 14.25
CA ARG A 86 -3.11 -17.75 15.28
C ARG A 86 -3.31 -18.91 16.23
N LYS A 87 -2.24 -19.41 16.84
CA LYS A 87 -2.34 -20.45 17.87
C LYS A 87 -2.99 -19.90 19.13
N LYS A 88 -3.92 -20.67 19.71
CA LYS A 88 -4.68 -20.30 20.91
C LYS A 88 -3.76 -20.03 22.11
N ASP A 89 -2.82 -20.95 22.35
CA ASP A 89 -1.95 -20.93 23.53
C ASP A 89 -0.59 -20.25 23.28
N ASN A 90 -0.26 -19.90 22.03
CA ASN A 90 0.99 -19.21 21.71
C ASN A 90 0.78 -18.13 20.65
N LYS A 91 0.67 -16.88 21.11
CA LYS A 91 0.37 -15.73 20.28
C LYS A 91 1.50 -15.34 19.30
N ASN A 92 2.64 -16.02 19.32
CA ASN A 92 3.75 -15.83 18.38
C ASN A 92 3.73 -16.83 17.22
N ILE A 93 2.79 -17.76 17.21
CA ILE A 93 2.57 -18.71 16.12
C ILE A 93 1.30 -18.31 15.39
N GLY A 94 1.39 -18.07 14.09
CA GLY A 94 0.24 -17.73 13.26
C GLY A 94 0.40 -18.24 11.84
N GLY A 95 -0.50 -17.82 10.98
CA GLY A 95 -0.47 -18.21 9.59
C GLY A 95 -1.61 -17.68 8.75
N ILE A 96 -1.56 -18.06 7.49
CA ILE A 96 -2.53 -17.76 6.44
C ILE A 96 -2.75 -19.03 5.60
N ILE A 97 -3.99 -19.26 5.19
CA ILE A 97 -4.39 -20.32 4.26
C ILE A 97 -5.25 -19.68 3.17
N ILE A 98 -4.99 -20.04 1.91
CA ILE A 98 -5.75 -19.62 0.75
C ILE A 98 -6.34 -20.88 0.11
N LEU A 99 -7.66 -20.88 -0.07
CA LEU A 99 -8.40 -21.97 -0.68
C LEU A 99 -9.01 -21.52 -2.00
N LYS A 100 -8.90 -22.37 -3.01
CA LYS A 100 -9.59 -22.24 -4.29
C LYS A 100 -10.64 -23.34 -4.43
N ARG A 101 -11.77 -23.03 -5.06
CA ARG A 101 -12.82 -23.99 -5.34
C ARG A 101 -12.51 -24.77 -6.63
N TYR A 102 -12.72 -26.08 -6.60
CA TYR A 102 -12.65 -26.98 -7.74
C TYR A 102 -13.89 -27.87 -7.73
N GLY A 103 -14.89 -27.51 -8.53
CA GLY A 103 -16.22 -28.13 -8.46
C GLY A 103 -16.83 -27.94 -7.08
N ASP A 104 -17.12 -29.02 -6.37
CA ASP A 104 -17.69 -28.98 -5.02
C ASP A 104 -16.65 -29.04 -3.90
N THR A 105 -15.36 -29.06 -4.23
CA THR A 105 -14.28 -29.20 -3.26
C THR A 105 -13.46 -27.92 -3.12
N TRP A 106 -12.96 -27.65 -1.92
CA TRP A 106 -11.97 -26.60 -1.67
C TRP A 106 -10.58 -27.22 -1.61
N LYS A 107 -9.63 -26.65 -2.35
CA LYS A 107 -8.22 -27.05 -2.32
C LYS A 107 -7.35 -25.91 -1.84
N GLU A 108 -6.35 -26.26 -1.05
CA GLU A 108 -5.30 -25.34 -0.61
C GLU A 108 -4.38 -24.98 -1.77
N ILE A 109 -4.26 -23.68 -2.06
CA ILE A 109 -3.33 -23.16 -3.07
C ILE A 109 -2.17 -22.37 -2.44
N LEU A 110 -2.27 -22.08 -1.13
CA LEU A 110 -1.18 -21.57 -0.29
C LEU A 110 -1.49 -21.83 1.17
N LYS A 111 -0.47 -22.25 1.93
CA LYS A 111 -0.51 -22.30 3.39
C LYS A 111 0.84 -21.97 3.96
N GLU A 112 0.85 -20.93 4.76
CA GLU A 112 2.02 -20.58 5.56
C GLU A 112 1.61 -20.48 7.01
N PHE A 113 2.32 -21.20 7.87
CA PHE A 113 2.11 -21.12 9.31
C PHE A 113 3.43 -21.39 10.04
N GLY A 114 3.54 -20.86 11.25
CA GLY A 114 4.70 -21.10 12.09
C GLY A 114 4.99 -19.96 13.06
N LYS A 115 6.13 -20.09 13.73
CA LYS A 115 6.65 -19.03 14.60
C LYS A 115 6.99 -17.80 13.77
N ASN A 116 6.68 -16.61 14.28
CA ASN A 116 6.90 -15.32 13.62
C ASN A 116 6.11 -15.13 12.30
N LYS A 117 5.05 -15.91 12.08
CA LYS A 117 4.09 -15.74 10.96
C LYS A 117 2.82 -15.03 11.42
N ILE A 118 2.95 -14.05 12.32
CA ILE A 118 1.82 -13.22 12.74
C ILE A 118 1.50 -12.23 11.64
N ILE A 119 0.25 -12.23 11.17
CA ILE A 119 -0.17 -11.42 10.04
C ILE A 119 -0.31 -9.96 10.48
N TYR A 120 0.55 -9.09 9.93
CA TYR A 120 0.46 -7.64 10.09
C TYR A 120 -0.63 -7.07 9.19
N GLU A 121 -0.57 -7.31 7.88
CA GLU A 121 -1.58 -6.84 6.92
C GLU A 121 -1.73 -7.83 5.78
N VAL A 122 -2.89 -7.80 5.12
CA VAL A 122 -3.15 -8.54 3.88
C VAL A 122 -3.79 -7.56 2.90
N THR A 123 -3.19 -7.44 1.73
CA THR A 123 -3.59 -6.50 0.69
C THR A 123 -3.56 -7.20 -0.68
N PHE A 124 -4.32 -6.68 -1.63
CA PHE A 124 -4.46 -7.23 -2.97
C PHE A 124 -4.21 -6.13 -4.00
N ALA A 125 -3.44 -6.44 -5.04
CA ALA A 125 -3.21 -5.51 -6.14
C ALA A 125 -2.71 -6.21 -7.39
N ASP A 126 -3.38 -5.94 -8.52
CA ASP A 126 -2.89 -6.20 -9.88
C ASP A 126 -1.62 -5.36 -10.17
N ILE A 127 -0.46 -5.94 -9.87
CA ILE A 127 0.84 -5.27 -9.98
C ILE A 127 1.51 -5.51 -11.33
N ASP A 128 1.01 -6.44 -12.13
CA ASP A 128 1.55 -6.76 -13.44
C ASP A 128 0.65 -6.41 -14.63
N GLY A 129 -0.58 -5.99 -14.37
CA GLY A 129 -1.53 -5.48 -15.35
C GLY A 129 -2.33 -6.57 -16.06
N ASP A 130 -2.38 -7.80 -15.54
CA ASP A 130 -3.14 -8.89 -16.14
C ASP A 130 -4.64 -8.91 -15.77
N ASN A 131 -5.09 -7.94 -14.96
CA ASN A 131 -6.44 -7.80 -14.38
C ASN A 131 -6.77 -8.80 -13.26
N THR A 132 -5.77 -9.49 -12.74
CA THR A 132 -5.86 -10.35 -11.56
C THR A 132 -5.04 -9.71 -10.44
N ASP A 133 -5.56 -9.73 -9.21
CA ASP A 133 -4.80 -9.16 -8.09
C ASP A 133 -3.75 -10.17 -7.59
N GLU A 134 -2.50 -9.72 -7.42
CA GLU A 134 -1.53 -10.42 -6.59
C GLU A 134 -1.85 -10.29 -5.10
N LEU A 135 -1.44 -11.29 -4.32
CA LEU A 135 -1.59 -11.33 -2.87
C LEU A 135 -0.35 -10.75 -2.18
N LEU A 136 -0.52 -9.71 -1.37
CA LEU A 136 0.52 -9.09 -0.55
C LEU A 136 0.27 -9.41 0.93
N VAL A 137 1.17 -10.17 1.56
CA VAL A 137 1.06 -10.58 2.97
C VAL A 137 2.19 -9.96 3.79
N GLY A 138 1.82 -9.06 4.70
CA GLY A 138 2.71 -8.52 5.72
C GLY A 138 2.77 -9.42 6.94
N TYR A 139 3.97 -9.84 7.34
CA TYR A 139 4.26 -10.53 8.59
C TYR A 139 4.91 -9.59 9.59
N SER A 140 4.38 -9.57 10.81
CA SER A 140 4.95 -8.82 11.93
C SER A 140 6.22 -9.50 12.44
N THR A 141 7.28 -8.71 12.61
CA THR A 141 8.51 -9.20 13.29
C THR A 141 8.42 -9.10 14.81
N GLY A 142 7.29 -8.61 15.36
CA GLY A 142 7.15 -8.25 16.76
C GLY A 142 7.73 -6.87 17.11
N ILE A 143 8.51 -6.26 16.22
CA ILE A 143 8.99 -4.89 16.33
C ILE A 143 8.03 -3.98 15.56
N LEU A 144 7.50 -2.96 16.24
CA LEU A 144 6.65 -1.95 15.61
C LEU A 144 7.40 -1.32 14.43
N GLU A 145 6.72 -1.15 13.29
CA GLU A 145 7.29 -0.55 12.08
C GLU A 145 8.45 -1.35 11.46
N LYS A 146 8.61 -2.63 11.79
CA LYS A 146 9.47 -3.55 11.02
C LYS A 146 8.68 -4.81 10.70
N ASN A 147 8.32 -4.96 9.44
CA ASN A 147 7.54 -6.07 8.93
C ASN A 147 8.27 -6.74 7.77
N LYS A 148 7.92 -7.98 7.47
CA LYS A 148 8.33 -8.70 6.27
C LYS A 148 7.14 -8.81 5.32
N LEU A 149 7.27 -8.36 4.10
CA LEU A 149 6.26 -8.48 3.06
C LEU A 149 6.61 -9.68 2.20
N ASN A 150 5.65 -10.57 1.97
CA ASN A 150 5.71 -11.57 0.93
C ASN A 150 4.66 -11.23 -0.12
N ILE A 151 5.02 -11.37 -1.40
CA ILE A 151 4.15 -11.08 -2.53
C ILE A 151 4.00 -12.36 -3.33
N TYR A 152 2.77 -12.75 -3.61
CA TYR A 152 2.44 -13.98 -4.30
C TYR A 152 1.65 -13.72 -5.56
N LYS A 153 2.00 -14.45 -6.60
CA LYS A 153 1.25 -14.51 -7.86
C LYS A 153 0.77 -15.94 -8.11
N TYR A 154 -0.44 -16.07 -8.64
CA TYR A 154 -0.98 -17.37 -9.03
C TYR A 154 -0.23 -17.95 -10.24
N ASP A 155 0.16 -19.21 -10.13
CA ASP A 155 0.77 -19.98 -11.20
C ASP A 155 -0.25 -20.95 -11.76
N GLU A 156 -0.81 -20.61 -12.92
CA GLU A 156 -1.81 -21.44 -13.60
C GLU A 156 -1.31 -22.86 -13.90
N LYS A 157 -0.01 -23.06 -14.13
CA LYS A 157 0.49 -24.41 -14.46
C LYS A 157 0.56 -25.29 -13.21
N LYS A 158 0.97 -24.72 -12.09
CA LYS A 158 1.10 -25.45 -10.81
C LYS A 158 -0.17 -25.42 -9.97
N GLN A 159 -1.13 -24.55 -10.30
CA GLN A 159 -2.38 -24.34 -9.57
C GLN A 159 -2.13 -23.96 -8.09
N ILE A 160 -1.09 -23.15 -7.84
CA ILE A 160 -0.70 -22.64 -6.52
C ILE A 160 -0.29 -21.17 -6.60
N LEU A 161 -0.22 -20.49 -5.46
CA LEU A 161 0.40 -19.17 -5.35
C LEU A 161 1.92 -19.31 -5.15
N ASN A 162 2.70 -18.76 -6.07
CA ASN A 162 4.17 -18.70 -5.98
C ASN A 162 4.62 -17.38 -5.33
N LEU A 163 5.62 -17.45 -4.46
CA LEU A 163 6.30 -16.26 -3.94
C LEU A 163 7.13 -15.61 -5.06
N ILE A 164 6.86 -14.34 -5.35
CA ILE A 164 7.54 -13.54 -6.39
C ILE A 164 8.34 -12.37 -5.82
N GLY A 165 8.27 -12.13 -4.51
CA GLY A 165 9.10 -11.14 -3.84
C GLY A 165 8.96 -11.16 -2.32
N ASP A 166 10.07 -10.89 -1.64
CA ASP A 166 10.14 -10.75 -0.19
C ASP A 166 10.91 -9.48 0.21
N TYR A 167 10.32 -8.67 1.08
CA TYR A 167 10.89 -7.37 1.42
C TYR A 167 10.73 -7.01 2.88
N GLU A 168 11.66 -6.23 3.42
CA GLU A 168 11.45 -5.55 4.69
C GLU A 168 10.76 -4.21 4.45
N TYR A 169 9.75 -3.90 5.27
CA TYR A 169 9.03 -2.65 5.16
C TYR A 169 8.46 -2.20 6.51
N SER A 170 8.12 -0.93 6.58
CA SER A 170 7.49 -0.29 7.74
C SER A 170 6.12 0.28 7.40
N LYS A 171 5.95 0.78 6.18
CA LYS A 171 4.66 1.19 5.60
C LYS A 171 4.60 0.72 4.15
N LEU A 172 3.43 0.24 3.75
CA LEU A 172 3.11 -0.21 2.41
C LEU A 172 2.13 0.77 1.78
N ASP A 173 2.37 1.12 0.53
CA ASP A 173 1.45 1.93 -0.28
C ASP A 173 1.43 1.38 -1.70
N ILE A 174 0.25 1.38 -2.31
CA ILE A 174 0.04 0.92 -3.69
C ILE A 174 -0.41 2.12 -4.49
N LYS A 175 0.41 2.50 -5.46
CA LYS A 175 0.16 3.66 -6.31
C LYS A 175 -0.28 3.21 -7.69
N THR A 176 -1.48 3.61 -8.10
CA THR A 176 -1.88 3.61 -9.50
C THR A 176 -1.22 4.75 -10.24
N ILE A 177 -0.60 4.44 -11.37
CA ILE A 177 0.00 5.36 -12.33
C ILE A 177 -0.75 5.21 -13.65
N ILE A 178 -1.26 6.34 -14.15
CA ILE A 178 -2.00 6.41 -15.40
C ILE A 178 -1.03 6.81 -16.50
N ASN A 179 -0.89 5.96 -17.51
CA ASN A 179 -0.15 6.30 -18.72
C ASN A 179 -0.98 7.28 -19.55
N LYS A 180 -0.42 8.44 -19.84
CA LYS A 180 -1.13 9.53 -20.55
C LYS A 180 -1.42 9.21 -22.02
N ASN A 181 -0.69 8.26 -22.62
CA ASN A 181 -0.81 7.98 -24.05
C ASN A 181 -2.02 7.10 -24.36
N ASP A 182 -2.30 6.12 -23.49
CA ASP A 182 -3.33 5.09 -23.71
C ASP A 182 -4.33 4.97 -22.54
N ASN A 183 -4.20 5.81 -21.51
CA ASN A 183 -4.97 5.76 -20.26
C ASN A 183 -4.88 4.40 -19.53
N SER A 184 -3.88 3.57 -19.84
CA SER A 184 -3.64 2.34 -19.08
C SER A 184 -3.24 2.65 -17.65
N GLU A 185 -3.75 1.84 -16.73
CA GLU A 185 -3.39 1.89 -15.33
C GLU A 185 -2.33 0.85 -15.03
N THR A 186 -1.25 1.25 -14.36
CA THR A 186 -0.31 0.30 -13.78
C THR A 186 -0.18 0.58 -12.29
N LYS A 187 -0.09 -0.49 -11.48
CA LYS A 187 0.18 -0.33 -10.05
C LYS A 187 1.68 -0.39 -9.79
N LYS A 188 2.11 0.30 -8.73
CA LYS A 188 3.46 0.28 -8.20
C LYS A 188 3.39 0.10 -6.71
N ILE A 189 4.32 -0.66 -6.15
CA ILE A 189 4.40 -0.90 -4.71
C ILE A 189 5.45 0.04 -4.14
N ALA A 190 5.04 0.94 -3.24
CA ALA A 190 5.96 1.77 -2.49
C ALA A 190 6.20 1.17 -1.11
N LEU A 191 7.44 0.77 -0.87
CA LEU A 191 7.91 0.25 0.41
C LEU A 191 8.65 1.36 1.15
N TRP A 192 8.09 1.77 2.28
CA TRP A 192 8.75 2.71 3.19
C TRP A 192 9.45 1.89 4.27
N LYS A 193 10.77 1.84 4.23
CA LYS A 193 11.61 1.16 5.23
C LYS A 193 12.17 2.18 6.21
N LYS A 194 11.72 2.11 7.46
CA LYS A 194 12.23 2.94 8.55
C LYS A 194 13.67 2.56 8.86
N ILE A 195 14.55 3.55 8.85
CA ILE A 195 15.96 3.37 9.23
C ILE A 195 16.25 3.97 10.60
N ASP A 196 15.58 5.07 10.94
CA ASP A 196 15.73 5.78 12.20
C ASP A 196 14.51 6.67 12.43
N GLU A 197 14.00 6.77 13.66
CA GLU A 197 12.86 7.62 14.06
C GLU A 197 11.83 7.95 12.94
N ASP A 198 11.92 9.14 12.36
CA ASP A 198 11.01 9.63 11.32
C ASP A 198 11.58 9.53 9.89
N ILE A 199 12.71 8.84 9.73
CA ILE A 199 13.46 8.70 8.49
C ILE A 199 13.16 7.35 7.84
N TYR A 200 12.73 7.41 6.58
CA TYR A 200 12.38 6.26 5.75
C TYR A 200 13.15 6.28 4.44
N ILE A 201 13.72 5.14 4.08
CA ILE A 201 14.11 4.86 2.70
C ILE A 201 12.85 4.39 1.96
N VAL A 202 12.56 4.98 0.81
CA VAL A 202 11.39 4.63 0.00
C VAL A 202 11.86 4.00 -1.30
N ASN A 203 11.44 2.76 -1.54
CA ASN A 203 11.65 2.06 -2.81
C ASN A 203 10.30 1.89 -3.50
N LEU A 204 10.25 2.23 -4.79
CA LEU A 204 9.07 2.03 -5.63
C LEU A 204 9.34 0.84 -6.55
N LEU A 205 8.50 -0.18 -6.51
CA LEU A 205 8.66 -1.42 -7.24
C LEU A 205 7.61 -1.56 -8.34
N LYS A 206 8.01 -2.16 -9.46
CA LYS A 206 7.15 -2.63 -10.55
C LYS A 206 7.42 -4.09 -10.82
N TYR A 207 6.40 -4.79 -11.30
CA TYR A 207 6.59 -6.13 -11.85
C TYR A 207 7.21 -6.05 -13.25
N HIS A 208 8.21 -6.88 -13.52
CA HIS A 208 8.86 -7.01 -14.81
C HIS A 208 9.54 -8.37 -14.93
N ASN A 209 9.26 -9.12 -15.99
CA ASN A 209 9.86 -10.42 -16.29
C ASN A 209 9.86 -11.39 -15.08
N ASN A 210 8.67 -11.63 -14.51
CA ASN A 210 8.47 -12.52 -13.35
C ASN A 210 9.21 -12.13 -12.07
N ASN A 211 9.63 -10.86 -11.95
CA ASN A 211 10.30 -10.34 -10.78
C ASN A 211 9.82 -8.92 -10.46
N LEU A 212 10.11 -8.47 -9.24
CA LEU A 212 9.90 -7.10 -8.82
C LEU A 212 11.21 -6.32 -8.89
N ILE A 213 11.22 -5.24 -9.66
CA ILE A 213 12.37 -4.35 -9.84
C ILE A 213 12.00 -2.92 -9.49
N GLU A 214 13.01 -2.09 -9.25
CA GLU A 214 12.79 -0.68 -8.93
C GLU A 214 12.26 0.11 -10.14
N ALA A 215 11.22 0.92 -9.92
CA ALA A 215 10.57 1.77 -10.90
C ALA A 215 11.06 3.22 -10.77
N LYS A 216 12.36 3.45 -11.02
CA LYS A 216 12.99 4.78 -10.88
C LYS A 216 12.37 5.82 -11.82
N GLU A 217 11.95 5.39 -13.00
CA GLU A 217 11.26 6.22 -13.97
C GLU A 217 9.93 6.79 -13.44
N GLU A 218 9.33 6.13 -12.44
CA GLU A 218 8.08 6.54 -11.82
C GLU A 218 8.25 7.36 -10.55
N TYR A 219 9.48 7.61 -10.13
CA TYR A 219 9.74 8.44 -8.96
C TYR A 219 9.11 9.84 -9.06
N PRO A 220 9.15 10.55 -10.19
CA PRO A 220 8.48 11.85 -10.31
C PRO A 220 6.97 11.82 -10.02
N ASN A 221 6.31 10.68 -10.25
CA ASN A 221 4.88 10.48 -10.00
C ASN A 221 4.56 10.10 -8.55
N TYR A 222 5.52 9.53 -7.80
CA TYR A 222 5.31 9.08 -6.42
C TYR A 222 5.95 10.01 -5.37
N PHE A 223 7.18 10.45 -5.61
CA PHE A 223 7.99 11.19 -4.64
C PHE A 223 7.46 12.58 -4.23
N PRO A 224 6.55 13.27 -4.94
CA PRO A 224 5.91 14.46 -4.39
C PRO A 224 5.29 14.25 -3.00
N ARG A 225 4.69 13.07 -2.75
CA ARG A 225 4.19 12.67 -1.42
C ARG A 225 5.31 12.49 -0.39
N VAL A 226 6.44 11.93 -0.81
CA VAL A 226 7.61 11.73 0.06
C VAL A 226 8.21 13.08 0.45
N VAL A 227 8.25 14.04 -0.48
CA VAL A 227 8.62 15.42 -0.20
C VAL A 227 7.67 16.04 0.82
N ASP A 228 6.36 15.86 0.67
CA ASP A 228 5.36 16.40 1.61
C ASP A 228 5.52 15.81 3.02
N TYR A 229 5.79 14.50 3.11
CA TYR A 229 6.10 13.83 4.37
C TYR A 229 7.29 14.49 5.07
N TYR A 230 8.44 14.59 4.40
CA TYR A 230 9.66 15.16 5.00
C TYR A 230 9.53 16.66 5.29
N ARG A 231 8.84 17.42 4.43
CA ARG A 231 8.52 18.83 4.70
C ARG A 231 7.71 18.98 5.98
N GLY A 232 6.75 18.08 6.22
CA GLY A 232 6.00 18.02 7.47
C GLY A 232 6.90 17.75 8.68
N LYS A 233 7.83 16.80 8.56
CA LYS A 233 8.78 16.44 9.62
C LYS A 233 9.76 17.57 9.97
N LEU A 234 10.23 18.33 8.99
CA LEU A 234 11.15 19.46 9.18
C LEU A 234 10.52 20.69 9.89
N ARG A 235 9.20 20.68 10.14
CA ARG A 235 8.55 21.70 10.99
C ARG A 235 8.95 21.59 12.46
N ASN A 236 9.35 20.39 12.90
CA ASN A 236 9.87 20.16 14.25
C ASN A 236 11.32 20.65 14.35
N LYS A 237 11.67 21.34 15.45
CA LYS A 237 13.01 21.92 15.66
C LYS A 237 14.12 20.88 15.74
N GLU A 238 13.88 19.74 16.38
CA GLU A 238 14.85 18.64 16.51
C GLU A 238 15.16 18.04 15.13
N ASN A 239 14.10 17.75 14.36
CA ASN A 239 14.23 17.27 12.98
C ASN A 239 14.96 18.28 12.09
N LYS A 240 14.70 19.58 12.25
CA LYS A 240 15.39 20.64 11.51
C LYS A 240 16.89 20.68 11.82
N ASN A 241 17.31 20.24 13.01
CA ASN A 241 18.70 20.13 13.41
C ASN A 241 19.34 18.77 13.04
N SER A 242 18.74 17.96 12.15
CA SER A 242 19.29 16.68 11.72
C SER A 242 19.77 16.72 10.27
N ALA A 243 21.08 16.57 10.04
CA ALA A 243 21.63 16.48 8.68
C ALA A 243 21.07 15.28 7.90
N THR A 244 20.81 14.16 8.57
CA THR A 244 20.21 12.97 7.93
C THR A 244 18.78 13.25 7.45
N MET A 245 17.97 13.94 8.25
CA MET A 245 16.60 14.34 7.85
C MET A 245 16.63 15.23 6.60
N TRP A 246 17.53 16.22 6.59
CA TRP A 246 17.72 17.08 5.42
C TRP A 246 18.17 16.33 4.19
N TYR A 247 19.11 15.39 4.33
CA TYR A 247 19.56 14.57 3.21
C TYR A 247 18.40 13.83 2.54
N TYR A 248 17.55 13.14 3.30
CA TYR A 248 16.42 12.40 2.71
C TYR A 248 15.30 13.31 2.20
N PHE A 249 15.12 14.50 2.78
CA PHE A 249 14.22 15.51 2.21
C PHE A 249 14.69 15.96 0.82
N ILE A 250 15.98 16.26 0.68
CA ILE A 250 16.59 16.73 -0.57
C ILE A 250 16.59 15.61 -1.61
N ASP A 251 16.99 14.38 -1.23
CA ASP A 251 16.89 13.20 -2.09
C ASP A 251 15.46 13.01 -2.61
N ALA A 252 14.44 13.20 -1.78
CA ALA A 252 13.05 13.14 -2.23
C ALA A 252 12.67 14.26 -3.22
N GLN A 253 13.20 15.47 -3.05
CA GLN A 253 13.01 16.58 -4.00
C GLN A 253 13.68 16.25 -5.34
N VAL A 254 14.90 15.71 -5.31
CA VAL A 254 15.64 15.26 -6.49
C VAL A 254 14.85 14.18 -7.23
N LYS A 255 14.42 13.12 -6.53
CA LYS A 255 13.61 12.02 -7.10
C LYS A 255 12.25 12.47 -7.62
N SER A 256 11.76 13.64 -7.23
CA SER A 256 10.54 14.25 -7.76
C SER A 256 10.78 15.31 -8.85
N ASN A 257 12.00 15.39 -9.40
CA ASN A 257 12.44 16.39 -10.37
C ASN A 257 12.30 17.85 -9.90
N LYS A 258 12.26 18.08 -8.57
CA LYS A 258 12.14 19.42 -7.97
C LYS A 258 13.52 20.04 -7.72
N TYR A 259 14.36 20.04 -8.76
CA TYR A 259 15.78 20.41 -8.68
C TYR A 259 16.03 21.80 -8.09
N LYS A 260 15.22 22.80 -8.45
CA LYS A 260 15.35 24.16 -7.90
C LYS A 260 15.08 24.22 -6.39
N GLU A 261 14.09 23.46 -5.93
CA GLU A 261 13.73 23.37 -4.51
C GLU A 261 14.77 22.57 -3.72
N ALA A 262 15.33 21.53 -4.34
CA ALA A 262 16.44 20.76 -3.79
C ALA A 262 17.68 21.63 -3.59
N LEU A 263 18.06 22.44 -4.59
CA LEU A 263 19.19 23.35 -4.50
C LEU A 263 19.02 24.40 -3.38
N ASN A 264 17.83 25.00 -3.27
CA ASN A 264 17.52 25.92 -2.17
C ASN A 264 17.67 25.24 -0.81
N SER A 265 17.24 23.98 -0.71
CA SER A 265 17.33 23.20 0.53
C SER A 265 18.78 22.87 0.89
N ILE A 266 19.64 22.60 -0.10
CA ILE A 266 21.10 22.45 0.10
C ILE A 266 21.71 23.74 0.66
N TYR A 267 21.37 24.91 0.11
CA TYR A 267 21.87 26.18 0.62
C TYR A 267 21.45 26.45 2.07
N GLU A 268 20.20 26.14 2.41
CA GLU A 268 19.74 26.22 3.81
C GLU A 268 20.54 25.30 4.73
N VAL A 269 20.81 24.06 4.32
CA VAL A 269 21.62 23.11 5.10
C VAL A 269 23.05 23.62 5.31
N LYS A 270 23.70 24.14 4.26
CA LYS A 270 25.05 24.72 4.33
C LYS A 270 25.11 25.94 5.25
N LYS A 271 24.03 26.72 5.32
CA LYS A 271 23.90 27.89 6.19
C LYS A 271 23.72 27.51 7.65
N ILE A 272 22.79 26.59 7.96
CA ILE A 272 22.46 26.26 9.35
C ILE A 272 23.38 25.19 9.96
N LYS A 273 24.08 24.41 9.13
CA LYS A 273 24.99 23.32 9.52
C LYS A 273 24.40 22.42 10.63
N PRO A 274 23.31 21.67 10.34
CA PRO A 274 22.61 20.86 11.34
C PRO A 274 23.52 19.77 11.93
N LYS A 275 23.13 19.17 13.06
CA LYS A 275 23.88 18.08 13.70
C LYS A 275 24.19 16.97 12.68
N GLY A 276 25.47 16.59 12.62
CA GLY A 276 25.98 15.59 11.69
C GLY A 276 26.30 16.11 10.28
N TYR A 277 26.24 17.43 10.05
CA TYR A 277 26.53 18.03 8.74
C TYR A 277 27.92 17.70 8.22
N GLU A 278 28.97 17.87 9.02
CA GLU A 278 30.35 17.63 8.56
C GLU A 278 30.55 16.18 8.10
N ASN A 279 29.91 15.20 8.76
CA ASN A 279 29.96 13.79 8.37
C ASN A 279 29.21 13.48 7.06
N LYS A 280 28.35 14.40 6.60
CA LYS A 280 27.52 14.26 5.38
C LYS A 280 27.84 15.31 4.33
N LYS A 281 28.89 16.11 4.54
CA LYS A 281 29.25 17.23 3.66
C LYS A 281 29.46 16.76 2.22
N ASP A 282 30.16 15.65 2.05
CA ASP A 282 30.42 15.08 0.72
C ASP A 282 29.13 14.60 0.05
N MET A 283 28.22 13.95 0.79
CA MET A 283 26.92 13.55 0.27
C MET A 283 26.08 14.74 -0.21
N PHE A 284 26.13 15.88 0.50
CA PHE A 284 25.44 17.10 0.06
C PHE A 284 26.10 17.73 -1.17
N ASN A 285 27.43 17.68 -1.27
CA ASN A 285 28.16 18.17 -2.44
C ASN A 285 27.88 17.30 -3.68
N GLU A 286 27.79 15.98 -3.52
CA GLU A 286 27.39 15.06 -4.58
C GLU A 286 25.96 15.34 -5.08
N LEU A 287 25.01 15.54 -4.16
CA LEU A 287 23.65 15.92 -4.52
C LEU A 287 23.61 17.28 -5.24
N GLU A 288 24.36 18.27 -4.76
CA GLU A 288 24.44 19.58 -5.41
C GLU A 288 24.98 19.47 -6.83
N LYS A 289 26.08 18.72 -7.02
CA LYS A 289 26.67 18.48 -8.34
C LYS A 289 25.64 17.84 -9.28
N TYR A 290 24.99 16.77 -8.85
CA TYR A 290 23.94 16.10 -9.63
C TYR A 290 22.80 17.05 -10.01
N ILE A 291 22.34 17.88 -9.06
CA ILE A 291 21.28 18.86 -9.29
C ILE A 291 21.71 19.90 -10.33
N VAL A 292 22.93 20.43 -10.23
CA VAL A 292 23.47 21.43 -11.17
C VAL A 292 23.59 20.84 -12.58
N GLU A 293 24.10 19.62 -12.71
CA GLU A 293 24.18 18.90 -13.99
C GLU A 293 22.79 18.64 -14.61
N SER A 294 21.75 18.49 -13.78
CA SER A 294 20.37 18.28 -14.26
C SER A 294 19.71 19.52 -14.88
N PHE A 295 20.34 20.71 -14.79
CA PHE A 295 19.87 21.94 -15.44
C PHE A 295 20.53 22.21 -16.81
N GLN A 296 21.55 21.43 -17.18
CA GLN A 296 22.28 21.55 -18.45
C GLN A 296 21.61 20.69 -19.53
#